data_AF-A0A6J2Y4B5-F1
#
_entry.id   AF-A0A6J2Y4B5-F1
#
_cell.length_a   1.000
_cell.length_b   1.000
_cell.length_c   1.000
_cell.angle_alpha   90.00
_cell.angle_beta   90.00
_cell.angle_gamma   90.00
#
_symmetry.space_group_name_H-M   'P 1'
#
loop_
_entity.id
_entity.type
_entity.pdbx_description
1 polymer ?
#
loop_
_entity_poly.entity_id
_entity_poly.type
_entity_poly.pdbx_seq_one_letter_code
_entity_poly.pdbx_strand_id
1 'polypeptide(L)'
;MDSTVSGTAQFTALYIGAQIQILQILDKGFWVNPATLATQQLNTLKTNIQNLLEHCLKLQFFFVGLNSAEQCAVKQFRLRALALNLVYIVKGSNSSALAPCHHFLTAVEGMQKDLAQSNLQPDSFTSLVFRELSQLEEHKPGAVARILIPILLESKLGHIPKPNINIRMSSATIVEPSGQTDTSLKFTAGLIMSVPFEAELRHLIDPSRIRLKVKYPDQKMQVLLPKVQHLKPLYYDTTNEESQIGHNLRLLSSILISHQVWSEACNVEINVALFVPEGDIGKRKTNLDLNPSLLDLCPSVKVSVAPKPIKKTL
;
A
#
# COMPACT_ATOMS: atom_id res chain seq x y z
N MET A 1 -3.80 24.46 9.31
CA MET A 1 -2.49 24.07 8.75
C MET A 1 -2.43 24.61 7.34
N ASP A 2 -1.28 25.13 6.91
CA ASP A 2 -1.07 25.65 5.56
C ASP A 2 -1.10 24.49 4.54
N SER A 3 -2.00 24.58 3.55
CA SER A 3 -2.22 23.54 2.54
C SER A 3 -0.99 23.31 1.67
N THR A 4 -0.15 24.33 1.50
CA THR A 4 1.04 24.29 0.64
C THR A 4 2.12 23.34 1.14
N VAL A 5 2.27 23.21 2.47
CA VAL A 5 3.28 22.36 3.13
C VAL A 5 2.70 21.05 3.67
N SER A 6 1.39 20.84 3.53
CA SER A 6 0.70 19.66 4.09
C SER A 6 1.27 18.35 3.54
N GLY A 7 1.55 18.27 2.24
CA GLY A 7 2.09 17.05 1.63
C GLY A 7 3.50 16.70 2.11
N THR A 8 4.38 17.71 2.16
CA THR A 8 5.73 17.61 2.73
C THR A 8 5.70 17.16 4.19
N ALA A 9 4.81 17.73 5.00
CA ALA A 9 4.65 17.36 6.40
C ALA A 9 4.15 15.92 6.56
N GLN A 10 3.15 15.51 5.78
CA GLN A 10 2.63 14.13 5.76
C GLN A 10 3.69 13.11 5.35
N PHE A 11 4.47 13.42 4.31
CA PHE A 11 5.59 12.58 3.85
C PHE A 11 6.62 12.41 4.96
N THR A 12 7.06 13.52 5.57
CA THR A 12 8.06 13.53 6.63
C THR A 12 7.59 12.75 7.85
N ALA A 13 6.34 12.97 8.27
CA ALA A 13 5.74 12.27 9.40
C ALA A 13 5.68 10.76 9.16
N LEU A 14 5.25 10.32 7.97
CA LEU A 14 5.19 8.91 7.62
C LEU A 14 6.60 8.28 7.55
N TYR A 15 7.57 8.99 6.96
CA TYR A 15 8.95 8.52 6.84
C TYR A 15 9.62 8.36 8.21
N ILE A 16 9.49 9.37 9.07
CA ILE A 16 10.00 9.32 10.45
C ILE A 16 9.30 8.22 11.25
N GLY A 17 7.96 8.12 11.12
CA GLY A 17 7.19 7.06 11.78
C GLY A 17 7.67 5.66 11.39
N ALA A 18 7.94 5.44 10.10
CA ALA A 18 8.49 4.18 9.62
C ALA A 18 9.93 3.94 10.13
N GLN A 19 10.76 4.97 10.20
CA GLN A 19 12.11 4.90 10.78
C GLN A 19 12.10 4.53 12.27
N ILE A 20 11.20 5.13 13.05
CA ILE A 20 11.03 4.79 14.47
C ILE A 20 10.59 3.32 14.60
N GLN A 21 9.65 2.89 13.77
CA GLN A 21 9.14 1.53 13.81
C GLN A 21 10.22 0.49 13.49
N ILE A 22 11.05 0.71 12.46
CA ILE A 22 12.15 -0.23 12.16
C ILE A 22 13.19 -0.25 13.28
N LEU A 23 13.51 0.90 13.88
CA LEU A 23 14.42 0.96 15.04
C LEU A 23 13.88 0.13 16.21
N GLN A 24 12.61 0.29 16.54
CA GLN A 24 11.98 -0.48 17.62
C GLN A 24 12.00 -1.98 17.37
N ILE A 25 11.89 -2.41 16.10
CA ILE A 25 12.03 -3.83 15.75
C ILE A 25 13.48 -4.28 15.92
N LEU A 26 14.43 -3.49 15.41
CA LEU A 26 15.85 -3.82 15.43
C LEU A 26 16.40 -3.89 16.86
N ASP A 27 16.10 -2.90 17.70
CA ASP A 27 16.56 -2.76 19.09
C ASP A 27 16.07 -3.90 19.99
N LYS A 28 14.83 -4.38 19.78
CA LYS A 28 14.31 -5.55 20.51
C LYS A 28 15.03 -6.85 20.17
N GLY A 29 15.73 -6.94 19.02
CA GLY A 29 16.51 -8.11 18.62
C GLY A 29 15.73 -9.39 18.29
N PHE A 30 14.42 -9.43 18.54
CA PHE A 30 13.55 -10.60 18.34
C PHE A 30 13.56 -11.18 16.91
N TRP A 31 13.88 -10.36 15.92
CA TRP A 31 13.94 -10.73 14.51
C TRP A 31 15.16 -11.59 14.13
N VAL A 32 16.20 -11.65 14.96
CA VAL A 32 17.42 -12.46 14.70
C VAL A 32 17.15 -13.94 14.94
N ASN A 33 16.45 -14.26 16.03
CA ASN A 33 16.10 -15.62 16.43
C ASN A 33 14.60 -15.77 16.75
N PRO A 34 13.70 -15.50 15.77
CA PRO A 34 12.25 -15.53 15.99
C PRO A 34 11.72 -16.91 16.41
N ALA A 35 12.43 -18.01 16.12
CA ALA A 35 12.03 -19.36 16.49
C ALA A 35 12.01 -19.62 18.01
N THR A 36 12.69 -18.80 18.81
CA THR A 36 12.72 -18.96 20.28
C THR A 36 11.62 -18.17 21.00
N LEU A 37 10.84 -17.37 20.25
CA LEU A 37 9.83 -16.50 20.82
C LEU A 37 8.54 -17.25 21.13
N ALA A 38 7.84 -16.81 22.17
CA ALA A 38 6.46 -17.24 22.41
C ALA A 38 5.55 -16.80 21.24
N THR A 39 4.49 -17.57 20.98
CA THR A 39 3.58 -17.36 19.84
C THR A 39 3.02 -15.92 19.75
N GLN A 40 2.68 -15.30 20.88
CA GLN A 40 2.17 -13.92 20.90
C GLN A 40 3.22 -12.89 20.46
N GLN A 41 4.47 -13.07 20.88
CA GLN A 41 5.58 -12.18 20.50
C GLN A 41 5.92 -12.35 19.03
N LEU A 42 5.90 -13.58 18.52
CA LEU A 42 6.11 -13.87 17.10
C LEU A 42 5.02 -13.22 16.23
N ASN A 43 3.75 -13.30 16.64
CA ASN A 43 2.65 -12.64 15.93
C ASN A 43 2.79 -11.12 15.96
N THR A 44 3.20 -10.54 17.10
CA THR A 44 3.43 -9.10 17.22
C THR A 44 4.57 -8.63 16.31
N LEU A 45 5.67 -9.38 16.25
CA LEU A 45 6.78 -9.11 15.33
C LEU A 45 6.32 -9.15 13.88
N LYS A 46 5.56 -10.19 13.50
CA LYS A 46 4.99 -10.34 12.16
C LYS A 46 4.13 -9.13 11.78
N THR A 47 3.20 -8.73 12.63
CA THR A 47 2.33 -7.56 12.40
C THR A 47 3.15 -6.27 12.28
N ASN A 48 4.16 -6.08 13.12
CA ASN A 48 5.03 -4.90 13.05
C ASN A 48 5.82 -4.86 11.73
N ILE A 49 6.34 -5.98 11.25
CA ILE A 49 7.02 -6.05 9.95
C ILE A 49 6.03 -5.79 8.80
N GLN A 50 4.81 -6.32 8.88
CA GLN A 50 3.77 -6.10 7.87
C GLN A 50 3.38 -4.61 7.78
N ASN A 51 3.15 -3.96 8.93
CA ASN A 51 2.85 -2.53 9.00
C ASN A 51 4.00 -1.68 8.44
N LEU A 52 5.26 -2.06 8.74
CA LEU A 52 6.44 -1.35 8.22
C LEU A 52 6.51 -1.43 6.68
N LEU A 53 6.25 -2.61 6.12
CA LEU A 53 6.20 -2.79 4.67
C LEU A 53 5.05 -1.99 4.04
N GLU A 54 3.89 -1.93 4.69
CA GLU A 54 2.78 -1.09 4.25
C GLU A 54 3.16 0.40 4.25
N HIS A 55 3.84 0.89 5.29
CA HIS A 55 4.37 2.26 5.31
C HIS A 55 5.35 2.53 4.15
N CYS A 56 6.22 1.56 3.82
CA CYS A 56 7.12 1.69 2.67
C CYS A 56 6.35 1.80 1.35
N LEU A 57 5.30 1.01 1.18
CA LEU A 57 4.43 1.09 0.00
C LEU A 57 3.69 2.43 -0.07
N LYS A 58 3.16 2.92 1.06
CA LYS A 58 2.55 4.26 1.11
C LYS A 58 3.55 5.36 0.74
N LEU A 59 4.77 5.33 1.28
CA LEU A 59 5.82 6.29 0.92
C LEU A 59 6.14 6.28 -0.58
N GLN A 60 6.06 5.12 -1.23
CA GLN A 60 6.37 4.98 -2.65
C GLN A 60 5.20 5.34 -3.57
N PHE A 61 3.95 5.10 -3.15
CA PHE A 61 2.78 5.18 -4.03
C PHE A 61 1.77 6.27 -3.67
N PHE A 62 1.83 6.84 -2.47
CA PHE A 62 0.93 7.92 -2.05
C PHE A 62 1.52 9.30 -2.26
N PHE A 63 2.77 9.44 -2.70
CA PHE A 63 3.38 10.77 -2.83
C PHE A 63 3.80 11.05 -4.27
N VAL A 64 3.42 12.21 -4.77
CA VAL A 64 3.86 12.80 -6.04
C VAL A 64 4.78 13.99 -5.75
N GLY A 65 5.50 14.47 -6.76
CA GLY A 65 6.42 15.61 -6.62
C GLY A 65 7.72 15.28 -5.88
N LEU A 66 7.99 13.99 -5.64
CA LEU A 66 9.27 13.54 -5.08
C LEU A 66 10.39 13.70 -6.13
N ASN A 67 11.50 14.32 -5.74
CA ASN A 67 12.70 14.36 -6.57
C ASN A 67 13.45 13.01 -6.52
N SER A 68 14.42 12.82 -7.42
CA SER A 68 15.18 11.55 -7.49
C SER A 68 15.88 11.18 -6.19
N ALA A 69 16.33 12.15 -5.40
CA ALA A 69 16.98 11.91 -4.11
C ALA A 69 16.01 11.36 -3.06
N GLU A 70 14.81 11.95 -2.96
CA GLU A 70 13.76 11.47 -2.06
C GLU A 70 13.23 10.10 -2.49
N GLN A 71 13.01 9.89 -3.79
CA GLN A 71 12.61 8.59 -4.32
C GLN A 71 13.65 7.51 -4.00
N CYS A 72 14.94 7.81 -4.21
CA CYS A 72 16.02 6.89 -3.86
C CYS A 72 16.10 6.64 -2.36
N ALA A 73 15.88 7.65 -1.52
CA ALA A 73 15.88 7.45 -0.07
C ALA A 73 14.72 6.53 0.38
N VAL A 74 13.51 6.69 -0.17
CA VAL A 74 12.38 5.79 0.09
C VAL A 74 12.70 4.36 -0.37
N LYS A 75 13.29 4.19 -1.56
CA LYS A 75 13.66 2.86 -2.07
C LYS A 75 14.75 2.19 -1.24
N GLN A 76 15.77 2.94 -0.79
CA GLN A 76 16.82 2.42 0.10
C GLN A 76 16.25 2.03 1.48
N PHE A 77 15.36 2.85 2.03
CA PHE A 77 14.64 2.52 3.27
C PHE A 77 13.80 1.24 3.11
N ARG A 78 13.06 1.13 2.00
CA ARG A 78 12.30 -0.08 1.67
C ARG A 78 13.19 -1.31 1.53
N LEU A 79 14.38 -1.17 0.94
CA LEU A 79 15.36 -2.27 0.83
C LEU A 79 15.73 -2.82 2.22
N ARG A 80 15.92 -1.94 3.20
CA ARG A 80 16.18 -2.31 4.59
C ARG A 80 14.99 -3.06 5.22
N ALA A 81 13.77 -2.59 4.99
CA ALA A 81 12.57 -3.29 5.46
C ALA A 81 12.39 -4.67 4.80
N LEU A 82 12.70 -4.80 3.51
CA LEU A 82 12.68 -6.07 2.80
C LEU A 82 13.74 -7.05 3.33
N ALA A 83 14.95 -6.57 3.63
CA ALA A 83 16.00 -7.37 4.26
C ALA A 83 15.55 -7.93 5.62
N LEU A 84 14.99 -7.06 6.47
CA LEU A 84 14.44 -7.47 7.77
C LEU A 84 13.35 -8.54 7.62
N ASN A 85 12.41 -8.33 6.69
CA ASN A 85 11.35 -9.30 6.41
C ASN A 85 11.90 -10.62 5.87
N LEU A 86 12.92 -10.60 5.02
CA LEU A 86 13.57 -11.82 4.50
C LEU A 86 14.23 -12.62 5.64
N VAL A 87 14.98 -11.96 6.52
CA VAL A 87 15.59 -12.61 7.69
C VAL A 87 14.52 -13.25 8.57
N TYR A 88 13.44 -12.51 8.87
CA TYR A 88 12.30 -13.03 9.63
C TYR A 88 11.69 -14.28 8.98
N ILE A 89 11.44 -14.27 7.65
CA ILE A 89 10.86 -15.41 6.94
C ILE A 89 11.80 -16.62 7.00
N VAL A 90 13.10 -16.43 6.72
CA VAL A 90 14.10 -17.51 6.72
C VAL A 90 14.29 -18.13 8.11
N LYS A 91 14.24 -17.32 9.17
CA LYS A 91 14.56 -17.77 10.54
C LYS A 91 13.35 -18.16 11.37
N GLY A 92 12.17 -17.63 11.07
CA GLY A 92 10.99 -17.69 11.95
C GLY A 92 9.70 -18.10 11.28
N SER A 93 9.71 -18.33 9.97
CA SER A 93 8.54 -18.77 9.24
C SER A 93 8.78 -20.14 8.60
N ASN A 94 7.75 -20.98 8.61
CA ASN A 94 7.75 -22.25 7.85
C ASN A 94 7.39 -22.04 6.37
N SER A 95 7.31 -20.79 5.91
CA SER A 95 6.97 -20.45 4.52
C SER A 95 8.22 -20.43 3.63
N SER A 96 8.01 -20.66 2.32
CA SER A 96 9.12 -20.60 1.37
C SER A 96 9.71 -19.19 1.28
N ALA A 97 11.01 -19.09 1.56
CA ALA A 97 11.76 -17.84 1.45
C ALA A 97 12.23 -17.53 0.03
N LEU A 98 12.00 -18.41 -0.95
CA LEU A 98 12.51 -18.25 -2.31
C LEU A 98 11.94 -17.01 -3.00
N ALA A 99 10.61 -16.83 -2.96
CA ALA A 99 9.96 -15.67 -3.58
C ALA A 99 10.31 -14.33 -2.88
N PRO A 100 10.31 -14.24 -1.52
CA PRO A 100 10.83 -13.07 -0.82
C PRO A 100 12.30 -12.77 -1.14
N CYS A 101 13.15 -13.78 -1.27
CA CYS A 101 14.56 -13.62 -1.62
C CYS A 101 14.73 -13.06 -3.03
N HIS A 102 14.05 -13.66 -4.02
CA HIS A 102 14.09 -13.14 -5.39
C HIS A 102 13.56 -11.71 -5.45
N HIS A 103 12.47 -11.40 -4.74
CA HIS A 103 11.94 -10.04 -4.68
C HIS A 103 12.94 -9.04 -4.10
N PHE A 104 13.63 -9.42 -3.01
CA PHE A 104 14.70 -8.62 -2.43
C PHE A 104 15.85 -8.38 -3.42
N LEU A 105 16.32 -9.42 -4.11
CA LEU A 105 17.40 -9.29 -5.11
C LEU A 105 17.01 -8.40 -6.29
N THR A 106 15.79 -8.55 -6.81
CA THR A 106 15.26 -7.64 -7.85
C THR A 106 15.20 -6.19 -7.36
N ALA A 107 14.83 -5.97 -6.08
CA ALA A 107 14.84 -4.62 -5.49
C ALA A 107 16.27 -4.07 -5.33
N VAL A 108 17.27 -4.91 -5.01
CA VAL A 108 18.69 -4.54 -4.98
C VAL A 108 19.14 -4.06 -6.36
N GLU A 109 18.89 -4.86 -7.41
CA GLU A 109 19.27 -4.53 -8.79
C GLU A 109 18.59 -3.24 -9.27
N GLY A 110 17.30 -3.07 -8.95
CA GLY A 110 16.56 -1.85 -9.23
C GLY A 110 17.19 -0.63 -8.56
N MET A 111 17.54 -0.75 -7.28
CA MET A 111 18.16 0.32 -6.51
C MET A 111 19.54 0.72 -7.08
N GLN A 112 20.36 -0.25 -7.49
CA GLN A 112 21.65 0.03 -8.14
C GLN A 112 21.47 0.86 -9.42
N LYS A 113 20.49 0.49 -10.25
CA LYS A 113 20.15 1.22 -11.49
C LYS A 113 19.66 2.63 -11.19
N ASP A 114 18.75 2.78 -10.22
CA ASP A 114 18.17 4.07 -9.85
C ASP A 114 19.23 5.05 -9.31
N LEU A 115 20.15 4.56 -8.46
CA LEU A 115 21.26 5.35 -7.94
C LEU A 115 22.23 5.79 -9.05
N ALA A 116 22.58 4.86 -9.94
CA ALA A 116 23.46 5.16 -11.07
C ALA A 116 22.84 6.18 -12.02
N GLN A 117 21.55 6.05 -12.36
CA GLN A 117 20.82 7.00 -13.20
C GLN A 117 20.71 8.39 -12.57
N SER A 118 20.57 8.44 -11.24
CA SER A 118 20.41 9.70 -10.51
C SER A 118 21.75 10.31 -10.05
N ASN A 119 22.88 9.66 -10.30
CA ASN A 119 24.21 10.02 -9.77
C ASN A 119 24.23 10.20 -8.24
N LEU A 120 23.51 9.34 -7.53
CA LEU A 120 23.40 9.37 -6.07
C LEU A 120 24.23 8.25 -5.44
N GLN A 121 24.74 8.52 -4.24
CA GLN A 121 25.47 7.53 -3.46
C GLN A 121 24.52 6.70 -2.60
N PRO A 122 24.77 5.38 -2.48
CA PRO A 122 24.05 4.55 -1.53
C PRO A 122 24.33 4.97 -0.08
N ASP A 123 23.35 4.75 0.81
CA ASP A 123 23.53 4.90 2.25
C ASP A 123 24.46 3.79 2.79
N SER A 124 24.85 3.90 4.07
CA SER A 124 25.76 2.93 4.69
C SER A 124 25.23 1.50 4.63
N PHE A 125 23.93 1.29 4.76
CA PHE A 125 23.34 -0.04 4.72
C PHE A 125 23.31 -0.59 3.30
N THR A 126 22.80 0.19 2.35
CA THR A 126 22.69 -0.18 0.94
C THR A 126 24.07 -0.46 0.35
N SER A 127 25.08 0.33 0.70
CA SER A 127 26.47 0.11 0.30
C SER A 127 27.01 -1.24 0.76
N LEU A 128 26.77 -1.60 2.03
CA LEU A 128 27.18 -2.90 2.59
C LEU A 128 26.43 -4.05 1.92
N VAL A 129 25.12 -3.91 1.72
CA VAL A 129 24.32 -4.94 1.01
C VAL A 129 24.88 -5.19 -0.39
N PHE A 130 25.19 -4.15 -1.16
CA PHE A 130 25.77 -4.31 -2.50
C PHE A 130 27.12 -5.02 -2.46
N ARG A 131 27.99 -4.63 -1.52
CA ARG A 131 29.32 -5.24 -1.36
C ARG A 131 29.22 -6.71 -1.00
N GLU A 132 28.48 -7.07 0.04
CA GLU A 132 28.40 -8.46 0.52
C GLU A 132 27.66 -9.37 -0.48
N LEU A 133 26.62 -8.88 -1.17
CA LEU A 133 25.93 -9.65 -2.22
C LEU A 133 26.82 -9.92 -3.43
N SER A 134 27.74 -9.02 -3.76
CA SER A 134 28.67 -9.20 -4.89
C SER A 134 29.72 -10.29 -4.62
N GLN A 135 29.99 -10.60 -3.35
CA GLN A 135 30.95 -11.61 -2.93
C GLN A 135 30.33 -13.00 -2.74
N LEU A 136 28.99 -13.09 -2.75
CA LEU A 136 28.28 -14.36 -2.63
C LEU A 136 28.31 -15.12 -3.96
N GLU A 137 28.84 -16.34 -3.94
CA GLU A 137 28.82 -17.26 -5.07
C GLU A 137 27.39 -17.69 -5.45
N GLU A 138 26.50 -17.84 -4.46
CA GLU A 138 25.13 -18.29 -4.67
C GLU A 138 24.13 -17.53 -3.78
N HIS A 139 23.10 -16.93 -4.40
CA HIS A 139 22.09 -16.12 -3.72
C HIS A 139 20.94 -16.96 -3.12
N LYS A 140 21.26 -18.06 -2.43
CA LYS A 140 20.27 -18.86 -1.70
C LYS A 140 19.68 -18.07 -0.52
N PRO A 141 18.38 -18.20 -0.19
CA PRO A 141 17.74 -17.42 0.88
C PRO A 141 18.46 -17.49 2.23
N GLY A 142 18.97 -18.67 2.61
CA GLY A 142 19.73 -18.85 3.84
C GLY A 142 21.09 -18.15 3.84
N ALA A 143 21.79 -18.13 2.70
CA ALA A 143 23.07 -17.44 2.55
C ALA A 143 22.88 -15.92 2.57
N VAL A 144 21.88 -15.43 1.83
CA VAL A 144 21.50 -14.01 1.83
C VAL A 144 21.09 -13.55 3.22
N ALA A 145 20.22 -14.29 3.93
CA ALA A 145 19.83 -13.91 5.29
C ALA A 145 21.02 -13.88 6.26
N ARG A 146 22.02 -14.77 6.09
CA ARG A 146 23.20 -14.82 6.95
C ARG A 146 24.05 -13.55 6.84
N ILE A 147 24.22 -13.00 5.63
CA ILE A 147 24.96 -11.73 5.44
C ILE A 147 24.14 -10.52 5.88
N LEU A 148 22.81 -10.57 5.78
CA LEU A 148 21.94 -9.45 6.13
C LEU A 148 21.85 -9.21 7.63
N ILE A 149 21.95 -10.25 8.46
CA ILE A 149 21.89 -10.13 9.92
C ILE A 149 22.95 -9.16 10.48
N PRO A 150 24.26 -9.34 10.25
CA PRO A 150 25.27 -8.42 10.77
C PRO A 150 25.10 -7.00 10.20
N ILE A 151 24.75 -6.87 8.92
CA ILE A 151 24.51 -5.56 8.30
C ILE A 151 23.35 -4.83 8.99
N LEU A 152 22.23 -5.52 9.26
CA LEU A 152 21.08 -4.93 9.93
C LEU A 152 21.38 -4.53 11.38
N LEU A 153 22.22 -5.29 12.10
CA LEU A 153 22.64 -5.00 13.48
C LEU A 153 23.56 -3.77 13.56
N GLU A 154 24.48 -3.61 12.61
CA GLU A 154 25.44 -2.51 12.61
C GLU A 154 24.91 -1.22 11.97
N SER A 155 23.85 -1.32 11.16
CA SER A 155 23.44 -0.19 10.33
C SER A 155 22.78 0.94 11.13
N LYS A 156 23.38 2.13 11.04
CA LYS A 156 22.74 3.38 11.45
C LYS A 156 21.63 3.73 10.47
N LEU A 157 20.52 4.31 10.96
CA LEU A 157 19.46 4.80 10.08
C LEU A 157 20.00 5.78 9.03
N GLY A 158 19.44 5.70 7.83
CA GLY A 158 19.67 6.70 6.80
C GLY A 158 19.15 8.09 7.22
N HIS A 159 19.74 9.14 6.66
CA HIS A 159 19.32 10.51 6.89
C HIS A 159 17.85 10.71 6.43
N ILE A 160 17.08 11.50 7.18
CA ILE A 160 15.71 11.87 6.78
C ILE A 160 15.80 12.77 5.55
N PRO A 161 15.17 12.44 4.41
CA PRO A 161 15.21 13.29 3.23
C PRO A 161 14.79 14.71 3.57
N LYS A 162 15.47 15.72 3.02
CA LYS A 162 15.02 17.11 3.12
C LYS A 162 13.91 17.29 2.08
N PRO A 163 12.63 17.18 2.49
CA PRO A 163 11.56 17.02 1.53
C PRO A 163 11.23 18.37 0.90
N ASN A 164 11.09 18.38 -0.41
CA ASN A 164 10.79 19.58 -1.16
C ASN A 164 9.32 20.03 -0.98
N ILE A 165 9.02 21.28 -1.36
CA ILE A 165 7.70 21.90 -1.17
C ILE A 165 6.63 21.41 -2.16
N ASN A 166 7.03 20.70 -3.23
CA ASN A 166 6.13 20.20 -4.26
C ASN A 166 5.56 18.83 -3.92
N ILE A 167 5.93 18.23 -2.79
CA ILE A 167 5.39 16.94 -2.39
C ILE A 167 3.91 17.09 -2.07
N ARG A 168 3.08 16.23 -2.68
CA ARG A 168 1.65 16.11 -2.40
C ARG A 168 1.29 14.65 -2.15
N MET A 169 0.30 14.44 -1.27
CA MET A 169 -0.21 13.13 -0.96
C MET A 169 -1.45 12.83 -1.82
N SER A 170 -1.44 11.67 -2.49
CA SER A 170 -2.57 11.07 -3.17
C SER A 170 -3.71 10.83 -2.19
N SER A 171 -4.91 11.26 -2.54
CA SER A 171 -6.09 11.06 -1.70
C SER A 171 -7.34 10.88 -2.55
N ALA A 172 -8.32 10.18 -2.00
CA ALA A 172 -9.66 10.12 -2.56
C ALA A 172 -10.68 10.72 -1.57
N THR A 173 -11.76 11.28 -2.08
CA THR A 173 -12.92 11.71 -1.29
C THR A 173 -14.17 11.26 -2.01
N ILE A 174 -14.92 10.34 -1.38
CA ILE A 174 -16.18 9.85 -1.92
C ILE A 174 -17.24 10.92 -1.64
N VAL A 175 -17.82 11.45 -2.72
CA VAL A 175 -18.88 12.47 -2.69
C VAL A 175 -20.25 11.78 -2.65
N GLU A 176 -20.41 10.73 -3.45
CA GLU A 176 -21.60 9.90 -3.48
C GLU A 176 -21.17 8.42 -3.55
N PRO A 177 -21.73 7.52 -2.74
CA PRO A 177 -22.76 7.73 -1.72
C PRO A 177 -22.22 8.52 -0.51
N SER A 178 -23.07 9.29 0.17
CA SER A 178 -22.69 10.11 1.33
C SER A 178 -22.65 9.34 2.67
N GLY A 179 -23.07 8.07 2.67
CA GLY A 179 -23.08 7.20 3.87
C GLY A 179 -24.05 7.60 4.98
N GLN A 180 -24.70 8.76 4.88
CA GLN A 180 -25.60 9.35 5.89
C GLN A 180 -27.09 9.20 5.53
N THR A 181 -27.42 8.45 4.48
CA THR A 181 -28.82 8.26 4.10
C THR A 181 -29.47 7.20 4.99
N ASP A 182 -30.42 7.61 5.83
CA ASP A 182 -31.30 6.70 6.61
C ASP A 182 -32.17 5.79 5.70
N THR A 183 -32.16 6.05 4.40
CA THR A 183 -32.92 5.29 3.41
C THR A 183 -32.07 4.16 2.84
N SER A 184 -32.51 2.92 3.06
CA SER A 184 -31.91 1.74 2.45
C SER A 184 -32.28 1.62 0.98
N LEU A 185 -31.29 1.26 0.15
CA LEU A 185 -31.51 0.99 -1.26
C LEU A 185 -32.24 -0.35 -1.41
N LYS A 186 -33.40 -0.32 -2.08
CA LYS A 186 -34.27 -1.49 -2.24
C LYS A 186 -33.79 -2.37 -3.39
N PHE A 187 -33.37 -3.59 -3.05
CA PHE A 187 -32.77 -4.58 -3.94
C PHE A 187 -33.71 -5.77 -4.19
N THR A 188 -33.80 -6.24 -5.43
CA THR A 188 -34.46 -7.53 -5.73
C THR A 188 -33.40 -8.62 -5.82
N ALA A 189 -33.54 -9.69 -5.04
CA ALA A 189 -32.58 -10.78 -5.02
C ALA A 189 -32.34 -11.40 -6.40
N GLY A 190 -31.08 -11.71 -6.69
CA GLY A 190 -30.66 -12.28 -7.99
C GLY A 190 -30.60 -11.27 -9.14
N LEU A 191 -31.01 -10.01 -8.94
CA LEU A 191 -30.81 -8.95 -9.93
C LEU A 191 -29.56 -8.12 -9.61
N ILE A 192 -29.24 -7.19 -10.50
CA ILE A 192 -28.16 -6.22 -10.32
C ILE A 192 -28.80 -4.91 -9.89
N MET A 193 -28.28 -4.30 -8.83
CA MET A 193 -28.59 -2.93 -8.45
C MET A 193 -27.39 -2.05 -8.72
N SER A 194 -27.66 -0.88 -9.30
CA SER A 194 -26.65 0.16 -9.51
C SER A 194 -26.66 1.12 -8.33
N VAL A 195 -25.49 1.35 -7.75
CA VAL A 195 -25.27 2.43 -6.77
C VAL A 195 -24.50 3.54 -7.47
N PRO A 196 -25.04 4.77 -7.56
CA PRO A 196 -24.30 5.90 -8.10
C PRO A 196 -23.04 6.11 -7.26
N PHE A 197 -21.92 6.31 -7.94
CA PHE A 197 -20.63 6.47 -7.29
C PHE A 197 -19.88 7.66 -7.88
N GLU A 198 -19.58 8.60 -7.00
CA GLU A 198 -18.79 9.77 -7.31
C GLU A 198 -17.66 9.92 -6.30
N ALA A 199 -16.44 10.13 -6.80
CA ALA A 199 -15.29 10.47 -5.97
C ALA A 199 -14.40 11.52 -6.62
N GLU A 200 -13.87 12.43 -5.80
CA GLU A 200 -12.75 13.28 -6.17
C GLU A 200 -11.43 12.58 -5.84
N LEU A 201 -10.54 12.52 -6.82
CA LEU A 201 -9.22 11.91 -6.72
C LEU A 201 -8.18 13.00 -6.91
N ARG A 202 -7.28 13.15 -5.94
CA ARG A 202 -6.27 14.21 -5.95
C ARG A 202 -4.86 13.64 -5.95
N HIS A 203 -3.98 14.31 -6.68
CA HIS A 203 -2.53 14.08 -6.73
C HIS A 203 -2.13 12.64 -7.08
N LEU A 204 -2.86 11.98 -7.98
CA LEU A 204 -2.56 10.59 -8.33
C LEU A 204 -1.26 10.49 -9.15
N ILE A 205 -0.42 9.52 -8.82
CA ILE A 205 0.76 9.16 -9.64
C ILE A 205 0.31 8.59 -10.99
N ASP A 206 -0.64 7.67 -10.97
CA ASP A 206 -1.09 6.93 -12.15
C ASP A 206 -2.58 6.58 -12.02
N PRO A 207 -3.47 7.24 -12.78
CA PRO A 207 -4.91 6.98 -12.76
C PRO A 207 -5.30 5.54 -13.09
N SER A 208 -4.50 4.82 -13.87
CA SER A 208 -4.81 3.45 -14.30
C SER A 208 -4.77 2.44 -13.15
N ARG A 209 -4.16 2.82 -12.02
CA ARG A 209 -4.04 1.99 -10.81
C ARG A 209 -5.21 2.11 -9.87
N ILE A 210 -6.16 3.02 -10.12
CA ILE A 210 -7.32 3.16 -9.25
C ILE A 210 -8.20 1.91 -9.32
N ARG A 211 -8.67 1.47 -8.16
CA ARG A 211 -9.58 0.35 -7.98
C ARG A 211 -10.69 0.74 -7.01
N LEU A 212 -11.89 0.23 -7.25
CA LEU A 212 -13.00 0.33 -6.31
C LEU A 212 -13.12 -0.99 -5.55
N LYS A 213 -13.10 -0.93 -4.23
CA LYS A 213 -13.30 -2.07 -3.34
C LYS A 213 -14.74 -2.04 -2.87
N VAL A 214 -15.44 -3.15 -3.06
CA VAL A 214 -16.80 -3.37 -2.56
C VAL A 214 -16.72 -4.56 -1.62
N LYS A 215 -16.91 -4.31 -0.33
CA LYS A 215 -16.92 -5.35 0.70
C LYS A 215 -18.36 -5.61 1.13
N TYR A 216 -18.76 -6.85 0.95
CA TYR A 216 -20.10 -7.34 1.24
C TYR A 216 -20.22 -7.77 2.72
N PRO A 217 -21.44 -7.89 3.25
CA PRO A 217 -21.70 -8.35 4.62
C PRO A 217 -21.16 -9.75 4.91
N ASP A 218 -21.08 -10.60 3.90
CA ASP A 218 -20.52 -11.96 3.97
C ASP A 218 -18.98 -11.96 3.94
N GLN A 219 -18.35 -10.79 4.12
CA GLN A 219 -16.91 -10.53 4.07
C GLN A 219 -16.27 -10.75 2.70
N LYS A 220 -17.03 -11.11 1.65
CA LYS A 220 -16.48 -11.15 0.31
C LYS A 220 -16.12 -9.74 -0.14
N MET A 221 -14.97 -9.62 -0.81
CA MET A 221 -14.53 -8.38 -1.41
C MET A 221 -14.47 -8.52 -2.92
N GLN A 222 -15.08 -7.56 -3.61
CA GLN A 222 -14.98 -7.41 -5.05
C GLN A 222 -14.13 -6.18 -5.37
N VAL A 223 -13.16 -6.35 -6.25
CA VAL A 223 -12.29 -5.28 -6.72
C VAL A 223 -12.66 -4.96 -8.16
N LEU A 224 -13.07 -3.72 -8.41
CA LEU A 224 -13.52 -3.25 -9.72
C LEU A 224 -12.49 -2.29 -10.30
N LEU A 225 -12.22 -2.43 -11.61
CA LEU A 225 -11.48 -1.45 -12.38
C LEU A 225 -12.45 -0.40 -12.94
N PRO A 226 -12.31 0.89 -12.58
CA PRO A 226 -13.09 1.95 -13.21
C PRO A 226 -12.85 2.00 -14.72
N LYS A 227 -13.90 2.27 -15.49
CA LYS A 227 -13.74 2.53 -16.93
C LYS A 227 -13.04 3.87 -17.12
N VAL A 228 -12.12 3.95 -18.08
CA VAL A 228 -11.38 5.18 -18.40
C VAL A 228 -12.34 6.35 -18.70
N GLN A 229 -13.45 6.09 -19.40
CA GLN A 229 -14.46 7.10 -19.71
C GLN A 229 -15.15 7.73 -18.50
N HIS A 230 -15.12 7.07 -17.33
CA HIS A 230 -15.67 7.55 -16.07
C HIS A 230 -14.73 8.52 -15.35
N LEU A 231 -13.44 8.56 -15.72
CA LEU A 231 -12.46 9.49 -15.17
C LEU A 231 -12.51 10.79 -15.99
N LYS A 232 -12.82 11.89 -15.32
CA LYS A 232 -12.87 13.23 -15.91
C LYS A 232 -11.86 14.13 -15.19
N PRO A 233 -11.15 15.03 -15.88
CA PRO A 233 -10.34 16.05 -15.22
C PRO A 233 -11.18 16.90 -14.24
N LEU A 234 -10.59 17.29 -13.11
CA LEU A 234 -11.23 18.23 -12.21
C LEU A 234 -11.15 19.65 -12.79
N TYR A 235 -12.30 20.28 -13.02
CA TYR A 235 -12.44 21.55 -13.76
C TYR A 235 -11.73 22.75 -13.11
N TYR A 236 -11.49 22.71 -11.80
CA TYR A 236 -10.81 23.79 -11.07
C TYR A 236 -9.28 23.80 -11.28
N ASP A 237 -8.74 22.81 -11.98
CA ASP A 237 -7.29 22.62 -12.09
C ASP A 237 -6.69 23.31 -13.33
N THR A 238 -7.49 23.59 -14.37
CA THR A 238 -7.01 24.18 -15.64
C THR A 238 -6.37 25.57 -15.53
N THR A 239 -6.43 26.19 -14.35
CA THR A 239 -5.89 27.53 -14.08
C THR A 239 -4.78 27.55 -13.01
N ASN A 240 -4.47 26.41 -12.36
CA ASN A 240 -3.55 26.35 -11.23
C ASN A 240 -2.26 25.57 -11.56
N GLU A 241 -1.13 26.05 -11.02
CA GLU A 241 0.17 25.36 -11.08
C GLU A 241 0.16 23.95 -10.45
N GLU A 242 -0.83 23.66 -9.59
CA GLU A 242 -1.04 22.34 -8.96
C GLU A 242 -1.35 21.21 -9.96
N SER A 243 -1.88 21.53 -11.16
CA SER A 243 -2.08 20.57 -12.25
C SER A 243 -0.81 19.86 -12.72
N GLN A 244 0.36 20.40 -12.39
CA GLN A 244 1.65 19.80 -12.76
C GLN A 244 2.11 18.73 -11.76
N ILE A 245 1.53 18.69 -10.55
CA ILE A 245 1.97 17.84 -9.44
C ILE A 245 1.00 16.66 -9.28
N GLY A 246 0.98 15.79 -10.29
CA GLY A 246 0.13 14.60 -10.35
C GLY A 246 -1.23 14.83 -11.00
N HIS A 247 -2.07 13.79 -11.03
CA HIS A 247 -3.35 13.81 -11.71
C HIS A 247 -4.52 14.04 -10.75
N ASN A 248 -5.28 15.12 -10.99
CA ASN A 248 -6.52 15.42 -10.28
C ASN A 248 -7.73 15.06 -11.17
N LEU A 249 -8.55 14.12 -10.71
CA LEU A 249 -9.64 13.54 -11.49
C LEU A 249 -10.92 13.41 -10.66
N ARG A 250 -12.06 13.52 -11.32
CA ARG A 250 -13.38 13.12 -10.81
C ARG A 250 -13.75 11.78 -11.42
N LEU A 251 -14.08 10.83 -10.56
CA LEU A 251 -14.56 9.52 -10.97
C LEU A 251 -16.09 9.50 -10.90
N LEU A 252 -16.75 9.38 -12.05
CA LEU A 252 -18.20 9.32 -12.20
C LEU A 252 -18.59 7.93 -12.69
N SER A 253 -18.98 7.06 -11.78
CA SER A 253 -19.25 5.65 -12.06
C SER A 253 -20.56 5.17 -11.43
N SER A 254 -20.89 3.93 -11.73
CA SER A 254 -21.99 3.20 -11.11
C SER A 254 -21.46 1.86 -10.64
N ILE A 255 -21.57 1.60 -9.34
CA ILE A 255 -21.14 0.34 -8.73
C ILE A 255 -22.28 -0.65 -8.83
N LEU A 256 -22.02 -1.76 -9.52
CA LEU A 256 -23.00 -2.81 -9.70
C LEU A 256 -22.88 -3.80 -8.54
N ILE A 257 -23.95 -3.89 -7.75
CA ILE A 257 -24.06 -4.80 -6.62
C ILE A 257 -25.04 -5.90 -7.01
N SER A 258 -24.62 -7.15 -6.87
CA SER A 258 -25.49 -8.32 -7.03
C SER A 258 -25.22 -9.31 -5.92
N HIS A 259 -26.28 -9.71 -5.23
CA HIS A 259 -26.19 -10.70 -4.17
C HIS A 259 -27.46 -11.56 -4.12
N GLN A 260 -27.35 -12.74 -3.50
CA GLN A 260 -28.52 -13.56 -3.15
C GLN A 260 -29.35 -12.88 -2.05
N VAL A 261 -30.56 -13.38 -1.79
CA VAL A 261 -31.50 -12.79 -0.83
C VAL A 261 -30.81 -12.55 0.52
N TRP A 262 -30.74 -11.29 0.98
CA TRP A 262 -30.49 -10.98 2.38
C TRP A 262 -31.82 -10.95 3.12
N SER A 263 -31.86 -11.49 4.33
CA SER A 263 -33.08 -11.49 5.16
C SER A 263 -33.38 -10.12 5.76
N GLU A 264 -32.37 -9.26 5.87
CA GLU A 264 -32.43 -7.95 6.52
C GLU A 264 -31.65 -6.89 5.73
N ALA A 265 -31.78 -5.63 6.15
CA ALA A 265 -30.99 -4.53 5.60
C ALA A 265 -29.53 -4.66 6.05
N CYS A 266 -28.60 -4.73 5.10
CA CYS A 266 -27.18 -4.90 5.37
C CYS A 266 -26.36 -3.74 4.79
N ASN A 267 -25.20 -3.50 5.39
CA ASN A 267 -24.29 -2.47 4.91
C ASN A 267 -23.25 -3.07 3.96
N VAL A 268 -23.15 -2.49 2.77
CA VAL A 268 -22.06 -2.72 1.83
C VAL A 268 -21.04 -1.60 2.00
N GLU A 269 -19.77 -1.95 2.18
CA GLU A 269 -18.68 -0.99 2.32
C GLU A 269 -18.02 -0.75 0.97
N ILE A 270 -17.94 0.52 0.56
CA ILE A 270 -17.33 0.94 -0.70
C ILE A 270 -16.12 1.81 -0.40
N ASN A 271 -14.98 1.51 -1.03
CA ASN A 271 -13.74 2.28 -0.88
C ASN A 271 -13.02 2.47 -2.22
N VAL A 272 -12.24 3.54 -2.34
CA VAL A 272 -11.26 3.76 -3.41
C VAL A 272 -9.88 3.34 -2.93
N ALA A 273 -9.19 2.54 -3.72
CA ALA A 273 -7.83 2.11 -3.43
C ALA A 273 -6.93 2.21 -4.66
N LEU A 274 -5.63 2.23 -4.40
CA LEU A 274 -4.59 2.20 -5.40
C LEU A 274 -4.04 0.78 -5.51
N PHE A 275 -3.96 0.26 -6.73
CA PHE A 275 -3.34 -1.02 -7.05
C PHE A 275 -1.81 -0.89 -7.04
N VAL A 276 -1.17 -1.75 -6.27
CA VAL A 276 0.28 -1.90 -6.22
C VAL A 276 0.68 -3.09 -7.11
N PRO A 277 1.63 -2.91 -8.05
CA PRO A 277 2.11 -4.00 -8.90
C PRO A 277 2.73 -5.14 -8.08
N GLU A 278 2.52 -6.40 -8.49
CA GLU A 278 3.07 -7.57 -7.78
C GLU A 278 4.60 -7.53 -7.60
N GLY A 279 5.30 -6.90 -8.56
CA GLY A 279 6.74 -6.71 -8.51
C GLY A 279 7.21 -5.94 -7.26
N ASP A 280 6.34 -5.17 -6.62
CA ASP A 280 6.67 -4.33 -5.47
C ASP A 280 6.38 -4.98 -4.10
N ILE A 281 5.86 -6.20 -4.06
CA ILE A 281 5.17 -6.71 -2.86
C ILE A 281 5.77 -8.03 -2.40
N GLY A 282 6.51 -8.68 -3.30
CA GLY A 282 6.95 -10.05 -3.18
C GLY A 282 5.73 -10.97 -3.25
N LYS A 283 5.83 -12.07 -4.01
CA LYS A 283 4.73 -13.02 -4.15
C LYS A 283 4.42 -13.68 -2.79
N ARG A 284 3.53 -13.09 -1.99
CA ARG A 284 2.93 -13.72 -0.82
C ARG A 284 1.83 -14.64 -1.31
N LYS A 285 2.14 -15.92 -1.51
CA LYS A 285 1.10 -16.97 -1.54
C LYS A 285 0.67 -17.25 -0.09
N THR A 286 -0.12 -16.37 0.50
CA THR A 286 -0.93 -16.72 1.67
C THR A 286 -2.33 -17.01 1.17
N ASN A 287 -2.75 -18.27 1.30
CA ASN A 287 -4.03 -18.84 0.86
C ASN A 287 -5.29 -18.26 1.55
N LEU A 288 -5.25 -17.02 2.05
CA LEU A 288 -6.37 -16.43 2.79
C LEU A 288 -6.77 -15.00 2.39
N ASP A 289 -6.09 -14.35 1.45
CA ASP A 289 -6.52 -13.03 0.99
C ASP A 289 -6.47 -12.96 -0.54
N LEU A 290 -7.65 -13.01 -1.15
CA LEU A 290 -7.94 -12.67 -2.55
C LEU A 290 -7.73 -11.17 -2.85
N ASN A 291 -7.02 -10.45 -1.98
CA ASN A 291 -6.80 -9.03 -2.15
C ASN A 291 -5.61 -8.82 -3.08
N PRO A 292 -5.82 -8.35 -4.32
CA PRO A 292 -4.74 -7.67 -5.03
C PRO A 292 -4.19 -6.63 -4.06
N SER A 293 -2.90 -6.37 -4.13
CA SER A 293 -2.28 -5.54 -3.12
C SER A 293 -2.70 -4.09 -3.32
N LEU A 294 -3.65 -3.69 -2.48
CA LEU A 294 -4.38 -2.44 -2.59
C LEU A 294 -4.01 -1.56 -1.40
N LEU A 295 -3.76 -0.29 -1.68
CA LEU A 295 -3.57 0.73 -0.67
C LEU A 295 -4.79 1.64 -0.67
N ASP A 296 -5.51 1.70 0.45
CA ASP A 296 -6.76 2.46 0.55
C ASP A 296 -6.47 3.97 0.56
N LEU A 297 -7.07 4.70 -0.37
CA LEU A 297 -6.89 6.15 -0.56
C LEU A 297 -7.84 6.98 0.32
N CYS A 298 -8.88 6.35 0.85
CA CYS A 298 -9.83 6.96 1.76
C CYS A 298 -10.43 5.90 2.71
N PRO A 299 -11.16 6.33 3.76
CA PRO A 299 -12.03 5.44 4.53
C PRO A 299 -13.17 4.89 3.66
N SER A 300 -13.71 3.73 4.04
CA SER A 300 -14.88 3.17 3.36
C SER A 300 -16.16 3.91 3.72
N VAL A 301 -17.06 4.04 2.74
CA VAL A 301 -18.44 4.51 2.95
C VAL A 301 -19.37 3.31 3.01
N LYS A 302 -20.31 3.34 3.96
CA LYS A 302 -21.34 2.31 4.14
C LYS A 302 -22.61 2.67 3.37
N VAL A 303 -23.12 1.73 2.60
CA VAL A 303 -24.38 1.84 1.88
C VAL A 303 -25.34 0.79 2.42
N SER A 304 -26.47 1.23 2.97
CA SER A 304 -27.51 0.31 3.44
C SER A 304 -28.32 -0.21 2.24
N VAL A 305 -28.40 -1.53 2.13
CA VAL A 305 -29.11 -2.24 1.06
C VAL A 305 -30.11 -3.20 1.69
N ALA A 306 -31.38 -3.12 1.28
CA ALA A 306 -32.46 -3.92 1.84
C ALA A 306 -33.21 -4.72 0.76
N PRO A 307 -33.62 -5.97 1.02
CA PRO A 307 -34.42 -6.75 0.08
C PRO A 307 -35.79 -6.10 -0.14
N LYS A 308 -36.30 -6.15 -1.38
CA LYS A 308 -37.70 -5.84 -1.66
C LYS A 308 -38.58 -6.97 -1.12
N PRO A 309 -39.66 -6.66 -0.39
CA PRO A 309 -40.61 -7.67 0.04
C PRO A 309 -41.25 -8.33 -1.18
N ILE A 310 -41.18 -9.66 -1.26
CA ILE A 310 -41.89 -10.43 -2.28
C ILE A 310 -43.38 -10.34 -1.94
N LYS A 311 -44.18 -9.64 -2.76
CA LYS A 311 -45.64 -9.72 -2.67
C LYS A 311 -46.03 -11.15 -3.06
N LYS A 312 -46.42 -11.97 -2.08
CA LYS A 312 -47.12 -13.22 -2.35
C LYS A 312 -48.51 -12.85 -2.88
N THR A 313 -48.74 -12.98 -4.18
CA THR A 313 -50.09 -13.01 -4.73
C THR A 313 -50.72 -14.33 -4.28
N LEU A 314 -51.68 -14.22 -3.35
CA LEU A 314 -52.65 -15.25 -3.03
C LEU A 314 -53.64 -15.40 -4.19
#